data_AF-A0A6V7LUQ6-F1
#
_entry.id   AF-A0A6V7LUQ6-F1
#
_cell.length_a   1.000
_cell.length_b   1.000
_cell.length_c   1.000
_cell.angle_alpha   90.00
_cell.angle_beta   90.00
_cell.angle_gamma   90.00
#
_symmetry.space_group_name_H-M   'P 1'
#
loop_
_entity.id
_entity.type
_entity.pdbx_description
1 polymer ?
#
loop_
_entity_poly.entity_id
_entity_poly.type
_entity_poly.pdbx_seq_one_letter_code
_entity_poly.pdbx_strand_id
1 'polypeptide(L)'
;MAEHTPAPYRPRSVYGYALYIGSNMLFVLYIVWAVVPEDFLHKKLGLTYWPSKYWAVAIPIWALTAIAIFAFIIYPGINMLMTPDIDDIRTITDQYSLVLSEHIPGGIPPVSDIPITEVSRRLYLDEDAN
;
A
#
# COMPACT_ATOMS: atom_id res chain seq x y z
N MET A 1 22.02 -8.66 -15.90
CA MET A 1 20.76 -8.40 -16.62
C MET A 1 19.50 -8.91 -15.88
N ALA A 2 19.58 -9.92 -14.98
CA ALA A 2 18.43 -10.38 -14.18
C ALA A 2 18.17 -9.57 -12.88
N GLU A 3 19.10 -8.71 -12.46
CA GLU A 3 19.07 -8.02 -11.15
C GLU A 3 18.00 -6.93 -11.03
N HIS A 4 17.54 -6.34 -12.15
CA HIS A 4 16.53 -5.27 -12.16
C HIS A 4 15.12 -5.75 -12.50
N THR A 5 14.95 -6.99 -12.94
CA THR A 5 13.64 -7.59 -13.23
C THR A 5 13.02 -8.13 -11.94
N PRO A 6 11.72 -7.94 -11.66
CA PRO A 6 11.04 -8.51 -10.48
C PRO A 6 10.89 -10.05 -10.53
N ALA A 7 11.37 -10.69 -11.59
CA ALA A 7 11.35 -12.13 -11.78
C ALA A 7 12.06 -12.89 -10.64
N PRO A 8 11.69 -14.16 -10.37
CA PRO A 8 12.32 -14.99 -9.36
C PRO A 8 13.84 -15.07 -9.57
N TYR A 9 14.62 -14.65 -8.57
CA TYR A 9 16.08 -14.58 -8.65
C TYR A 9 16.68 -15.29 -7.44
N ARG A 10 17.53 -16.30 -7.67
CA ARG A 10 18.06 -17.20 -6.64
C ARG A 10 18.77 -16.45 -5.49
N PRO A 11 19.56 -15.40 -5.72
CA PRO A 11 20.10 -14.60 -4.61
C PRO A 11 19.03 -13.88 -3.76
N ARG A 12 17.93 -13.39 -4.36
CA ARG A 12 16.85 -12.73 -3.58
C ARG A 12 16.19 -13.67 -2.58
N SER A 13 15.99 -14.94 -2.95
CA SER A 13 15.43 -15.91 -2.02
C SER A 13 16.38 -16.22 -0.86
N VAL A 14 17.69 -16.20 -1.08
CA VAL A 14 18.70 -16.37 -0.02
C VAL A 14 18.69 -15.18 0.94
N TYR A 15 18.65 -13.94 0.45
CA TYR A 15 18.56 -12.76 1.31
C TYR A 15 17.26 -12.71 2.11
N GLY A 16 16.13 -13.01 1.46
CA GLY A 16 14.83 -13.09 2.12
C GLY A 16 14.81 -14.16 3.21
N TYR A 17 15.39 -15.33 2.96
CA TYR A 17 15.51 -16.40 3.94
C TYR A 17 16.43 -16.03 5.12
N ALA A 18 17.57 -15.41 4.85
CA ALA A 18 18.48 -14.92 5.89
C ALA A 18 17.81 -13.84 6.77
N LEU A 19 17.10 -12.90 6.16
CA LEU A 19 16.30 -11.89 6.87
C LEU A 19 15.17 -12.52 7.67
N TYR A 20 14.49 -13.55 7.14
CA TYR A 20 13.45 -14.28 7.85
C TYR A 20 14.00 -14.94 9.13
N ILE A 21 15.10 -15.68 9.04
CA ILE A 21 15.72 -16.29 10.23
C ILE A 21 16.18 -15.21 11.22
N GLY A 22 16.89 -14.20 10.71
CA GLY A 22 17.43 -13.11 11.55
C GLY A 22 16.34 -12.34 12.28
N SER A 23 15.25 -11.98 11.58
CA SER A 23 14.11 -11.26 12.17
C SER A 23 13.37 -12.10 13.21
N ASN A 24 13.14 -13.39 12.96
CA ASN A 24 12.52 -14.28 13.94
C ASN A 24 13.38 -14.44 15.19
N MET A 25 14.70 -14.61 15.02
CA MET A 25 15.64 -14.71 16.14
C MET A 25 15.64 -13.44 16.99
N LEU A 26 15.74 -12.26 16.34
CA LEU A 26 15.69 -10.97 17.03
C LEU A 26 14.34 -10.73 17.71
N PHE A 27 13.24 -11.15 17.08
CA PHE A 27 11.90 -11.02 17.66
C PHE A 27 11.75 -11.88 18.91
N VAL A 28 12.17 -13.15 18.89
CA VAL A 28 12.16 -14.01 20.08
C VAL A 28 13.03 -13.42 21.19
N LEU A 29 14.24 -12.95 20.85
CA LEU A 29 15.12 -12.30 21.82
C LEU A 29 14.46 -11.06 22.44
N TYR A 30 13.80 -10.25 21.63
CA TYR A 30 13.06 -9.07 22.07
C TYR A 30 11.90 -9.44 23.01
N ILE A 31 11.11 -10.47 22.70
CA ILE A 31 10.01 -10.92 23.57
C ILE A 31 10.54 -11.48 24.90
N VAL A 32 11.58 -12.32 24.84
CA VAL A 32 12.25 -12.85 26.05
C VAL A 32 12.75 -11.70 26.90
N TRP A 33 13.43 -10.73 26.29
CA TRP A 33 13.83 -9.54 27.01
C TRP A 33 12.61 -8.81 27.58
N ALA A 34 11.58 -8.48 26.80
CA ALA A 34 10.44 -7.70 27.26
C ALA A 34 9.70 -8.33 28.46
N VAL A 35 9.57 -9.66 28.49
CA VAL A 35 8.82 -10.39 29.52
C VAL A 35 9.64 -10.68 30.77
N VAL A 36 10.95 -10.93 30.64
CA VAL A 36 11.77 -11.30 31.79
C VAL A 36 11.97 -10.08 32.72
N PRO A 37 11.65 -10.20 34.03
CA PRO A 37 11.79 -9.12 35.00
C PRO A 37 13.22 -8.60 35.12
N GLU A 38 13.38 -7.29 35.35
CA GLU A 38 14.69 -6.64 35.53
C GLU A 38 15.49 -7.27 36.69
N ASP A 39 14.83 -7.59 37.80
CA ASP A 39 15.44 -8.28 38.95
C ASP A 39 16.17 -9.57 38.55
N PHE A 40 15.59 -10.34 37.63
CA PHE A 40 16.20 -11.59 37.16
C PHE A 40 17.43 -11.30 36.29
N LEU A 41 17.33 -10.32 35.38
CA LEU A 41 18.47 -9.88 34.56
C LEU A 41 19.63 -9.37 35.42
N HIS A 42 19.31 -8.58 36.46
CA HIS A 42 20.33 -7.96 37.30
C HIS A 42 20.96 -8.99 38.23
N LYS A 43 20.16 -9.81 38.92
CA LYS A 43 20.65 -10.72 39.97
C LYS A 43 21.25 -12.03 39.43
N LYS A 44 20.73 -12.56 38.32
CA LYS A 44 21.19 -13.87 37.79
C LYS A 44 22.14 -13.73 36.62
N LEU A 45 21.92 -12.76 35.74
CA LEU A 45 22.72 -12.55 34.54
C LEU A 45 23.80 -11.47 34.73
N GLY A 46 23.75 -10.68 35.81
CA GLY A 46 24.71 -9.60 36.07
C GLY A 46 24.60 -8.44 35.07
N LEU A 47 23.48 -8.33 34.35
CA LEU A 47 23.24 -7.29 33.35
C LEU A 47 22.73 -6.02 34.03
N THR A 48 23.64 -5.16 34.47
CA THR A 48 23.31 -3.95 35.26
C THR A 48 22.95 -2.73 34.40
N TYR A 49 23.41 -2.70 33.13
CA TYR A 49 23.21 -1.58 32.22
C TYR A 49 22.50 -2.07 30.96
N TRP A 50 21.17 -2.02 30.99
CA TRP A 50 20.31 -2.33 29.85
C TRP A 50 19.28 -1.21 29.64
N PRO A 51 18.79 -1.01 28.41
CA PRO A 51 17.73 -0.05 28.13
C PRO A 51 16.49 -0.34 28.97
N SER A 52 15.80 0.73 29.41
CA SER A 52 14.57 0.63 30.19
C SER A 52 13.51 -0.21 29.47
N LYS A 53 12.78 -1.06 30.22
CA LYS A 53 11.64 -1.83 29.70
C LYS A 53 10.54 -0.97 29.09
N TYR A 54 10.50 0.32 29.41
CA TYR A 54 9.62 1.28 28.73
C TYR A 54 9.73 1.17 27.20
N TRP A 55 10.93 0.94 26.67
CA TRP A 55 11.16 0.82 25.23
C TRP A 55 10.49 -0.42 24.62
N ALA A 56 10.20 -1.46 25.41
CA ALA A 56 9.41 -2.60 24.94
C ALA A 56 7.99 -2.18 24.55
N VAL A 57 7.42 -1.14 25.15
CA VAL A 57 6.10 -0.64 24.78
C VAL A 57 6.20 0.53 23.79
N ALA A 58 7.18 1.41 23.99
CA ALA A 58 7.35 2.57 23.14
C ALA A 58 7.66 2.20 21.68
N ILE A 59 8.55 1.24 21.42
CA ILE A 59 8.94 0.87 20.05
C ILE A 59 7.72 0.43 19.22
N PRO A 60 6.88 -0.53 19.66
CA PRO A 60 5.67 -0.92 18.93
C PRO A 60 4.70 0.25 18.70
N ILE A 61 4.46 1.09 19.71
CA ILE A 61 3.54 2.23 19.59
C ILE A 61 4.03 3.24 18.56
N TRP A 62 5.31 3.60 18.61
CA TRP A 62 5.89 4.53 17.64
C TRP A 62 5.88 3.95 16.22
N ALA A 63 6.18 2.66 16.07
CA ALA A 63 6.13 1.99 14.77
C ALA A 63 4.70 1.98 14.20
N LEU A 64 3.70 1.59 14.99
CA LEU A 64 2.30 1.60 14.57
C LEU A 64 1.80 3.01 14.24
N THR A 65 2.19 4.00 15.06
CA THR A 65 1.82 5.41 14.82
C THR A 65 2.43 5.92 13.53
N ALA A 66 3.71 5.65 13.28
CA ALA A 66 4.39 6.04 12.05
C ALA A 66 3.75 5.38 10.82
N ILE A 67 3.44 4.08 10.89
CA ILE A 67 2.75 3.34 9.82
C ILE A 67 1.36 3.93 9.57
N ALA A 68 0.59 4.22 10.62
CA ALA A 68 -0.75 4.80 10.49
C ALA A 68 -0.71 6.20 9.86
N ILE A 69 0.18 7.07 10.33
CA ILE A 69 0.37 8.41 9.74
C ILE A 69 0.78 8.27 8.27
N PHE A 70 1.70 7.36 7.96
CA PHE A 70 2.11 7.15 6.59
C PHE A 70 0.95 6.66 5.71
N ALA A 71 0.23 5.63 6.14
CA ALA A 71 -0.82 4.98 5.36
C ALA A 71 -2.06 5.85 5.17
N PHE A 72 -2.46 6.62 6.17
CA PHE A 72 -3.73 7.37 6.15
C PHE A 72 -3.57 8.85 5.83
N ILE A 73 -2.38 9.43 6.03
CA ILE A 73 -2.18 10.87 5.84
C ILE A 73 -1.18 11.10 4.70
N ILE A 74 0.05 10.59 4.83
CA ILE A 74 1.13 10.92 3.90
C ILE A 74 0.86 10.29 2.52
N TYR A 75 0.59 8.99 2.47
CA TYR A 75 0.41 8.27 1.21
C TYR A 75 -0.80 8.79 0.41
N PRO A 76 -2.00 8.96 1.00
CA PRO A 76 -3.13 9.58 0.30
C PRO A 76 -2.84 11.03 -0.10
N GLY A 77 -2.16 11.79 0.76
CA GLY A 77 -1.74 13.17 0.45
C GLY A 77 -0.84 13.22 -0.78
N ILE A 78 0.17 12.35 -0.87
CA ILE A 78 1.03 12.25 -2.06
C ILE A 78 0.21 11.87 -3.29
N ASN A 79 -0.68 10.90 -3.18
CA ASN A 79 -1.54 10.49 -4.30
C ASN A 79 -2.42 11.66 -4.79
N MET A 80 -2.98 12.45 -3.88
CA MET A 80 -3.76 13.64 -4.23
C MET A 80 -2.88 14.72 -4.89
N LEU A 81 -1.64 14.91 -4.44
CA LEU A 81 -0.71 15.86 -5.09
C LEU A 81 -0.29 15.42 -6.51
N MET A 82 -0.25 14.11 -6.78
CA MET A 82 0.16 13.56 -8.07
C MET A 82 -0.99 13.37 -9.06
N THR A 83 -2.23 13.41 -8.58
CA THR A 83 -3.44 13.24 -9.39
C THR A 83 -4.04 14.61 -9.72
N PRO A 84 -4.69 14.78 -10.89
CA PRO A 84 -5.49 15.99 -11.15
C PRO A 84 -6.56 16.22 -10.07
N ASP A 85 -7.01 17.47 -9.94
CA ASP A 85 -8.11 17.82 -9.04
C ASP A 85 -9.36 16.97 -9.33
N ILE A 86 -10.17 16.73 -8.30
CA ILE A 86 -11.33 15.83 -8.38
C ILE A 86 -12.38 16.28 -9.41
N ASP A 87 -12.44 17.58 -9.69
CA ASP A 87 -13.38 18.18 -10.64
C ASP A 87 -12.80 18.31 -12.06
N ASP A 88 -11.57 17.82 -12.29
CA ASP A 88 -10.91 17.89 -13.59
C ASP A 88 -11.42 16.80 -14.54
N ILE A 89 -11.83 17.18 -15.76
CA ILE A 89 -12.28 16.25 -16.80
C ILE A 89 -11.24 15.18 -17.13
N ARG A 90 -9.95 15.46 -16.91
CA ARG A 90 -8.84 14.50 -17.10
C ARG A 90 -8.93 13.29 -16.18
N THR A 91 -9.72 13.37 -15.10
CA THR A 91 -10.03 12.20 -14.25
C THR A 91 -11.03 11.24 -14.88
N ILE A 92 -11.78 11.69 -15.90
CA ILE A 92 -12.80 10.91 -16.60
C ILE A 92 -12.32 10.52 -18.01
N THR A 93 -11.66 11.42 -18.73
CA THR A 93 -11.20 11.19 -20.11
C THR A 93 -9.68 11.36 -20.22
N ASP A 94 -9.01 10.42 -20.88
CA ASP A 94 -7.59 10.50 -21.19
C ASP A 94 -7.33 10.85 -22.67
N GLN A 95 -6.05 10.93 -23.05
CA GLN A 95 -5.62 11.22 -24.43
C GLN A 95 -5.94 10.12 -25.45
N TYR A 96 -6.30 8.93 -24.98
CA TYR A 96 -6.69 7.78 -25.80
C TYR A 96 -8.20 7.63 -25.90
N SER A 97 -8.97 8.46 -25.19
CA SER A 97 -10.42 8.41 -25.24
C SER A 97 -10.95 8.77 -26.62
N LEU A 98 -11.80 7.90 -27.16
CA LEU A 98 -12.32 8.01 -28.52
C LEU A 98 -13.69 8.67 -28.50
N VAL A 99 -13.79 9.89 -29.03
CA VAL A 99 -15.09 10.58 -29.16
C VAL A 99 -15.88 9.97 -30.32
N LEU A 100 -17.19 9.79 -30.13
CA LEU A 100 -18.09 9.32 -31.17
C LEU A 100 -17.97 10.21 -32.42
N SER A 101 -17.50 9.59 -33.51
CA SER A 101 -17.39 10.23 -34.82
C SER A 101 -18.68 10.07 -35.61
N GLU A 102 -18.88 10.91 -36.63
CA GLU A 102 -20.08 10.85 -37.48
C GLU A 102 -20.33 9.45 -38.04
N HIS A 103 -21.56 8.97 -37.85
CA HIS A 103 -21.99 7.67 -38.32
C HIS A 103 -22.38 7.72 -39.80
N ILE A 104 -21.78 6.85 -40.61
CA ILE A 104 -22.17 6.68 -42.01
C ILE A 104 -23.50 5.89 -42.05
N PRO A 105 -24.59 6.44 -42.61
CA PRO A 105 -25.89 5.77 -42.66
C PRO A 105 -25.79 4.42 -43.37
N GLY A 106 -26.18 3.35 -42.68
CA GLY A 106 -26.14 1.97 -43.20
C GLY A 106 -24.81 1.23 -43.00
N GLY A 107 -23.81 1.88 -42.39
CA GLY A 107 -22.55 1.25 -41.98
C GLY A 107 -22.57 0.75 -40.54
N ILE A 108 -21.49 0.07 -40.13
CA ILE A 108 -21.24 -0.26 -38.72
C ILE A 108 -20.71 1.02 -38.04
N PRO A 109 -21.24 1.43 -36.87
CA PRO A 109 -20.73 2.60 -36.17
C PRO A 109 -19.25 2.44 -35.79
N PRO A 110 -18.45 3.52 -35.84
CA PRO A 110 -17.06 3.49 -35.43
C PRO A 110 -16.93 3.18 -33.93
N VAL A 111 -15.82 2.55 -33.55
CA VAL A 111 -15.51 2.31 -32.12
C VAL A 111 -15.26 3.66 -31.44
N SER A 112 -16.00 3.93 -30.39
CA SER A 112 -15.87 5.13 -29.57
C SER A 112 -16.26 4.86 -28.13
N ASP A 113 -15.74 5.65 -27.22
CA ASP A 113 -16.14 5.63 -25.81
C ASP A 113 -17.49 6.31 -25.63
N ILE A 114 -18.30 5.74 -24.74
CA ILE A 114 -19.59 6.31 -24.37
C ILE A 114 -19.36 7.23 -23.15
N PRO A 115 -19.79 8.50 -23.19
CA PRO A 115 -19.66 9.39 -22.05
C PRO A 115 -20.28 8.79 -20.78
N ILE A 116 -19.60 8.94 -19.64
CA ILE A 116 -20.06 8.38 -18.36
C ILE A 116 -21.47 8.86 -17.96
N THR A 117 -21.86 10.07 -18.38
CA THR A 117 -23.20 10.61 -18.20
C THR A 117 -24.27 9.80 -18.92
N GLU A 118 -23.99 9.31 -20.13
CA GLU A 118 -24.93 8.49 -20.90
C GLU A 118 -25.02 7.07 -20.32
N VAL A 119 -23.86 6.49 -19.95
CA VAL A 119 -23.81 5.19 -19.27
C VAL A 119 -24.60 5.24 -17.96
N SER A 120 -24.38 6.29 -17.16
CA SER A 120 -25.04 6.44 -15.86
C SER A 120 -26.55 6.63 -16.01
N ARG A 121 -26.98 7.39 -17.03
CA ARG A 121 -28.39 7.57 -17.34
C ARG A 121 -29.05 6.24 -17.66
N ARG A 122 -28.51 5.49 -18.62
CA ARG A 122 -29.12 4.24 -19.08
C ARG A 122 -29.10 3.11 -18.07
N LEU A 123 -28.03 3.00 -17.27
CA LEU A 123 -27.87 1.88 -16.34
C LEU A 123 -28.49 2.14 -14.97
N TYR A 124 -28.55 3.39 -14.51
CA TYR A 124 -28.95 3.70 -13.13
C TYR A 124 -30.13 4.67 -13.01
N LEU A 125 -30.47 5.43 -14.06
CA LEU A 125 -31.52 6.46 -13.99
C LEU A 125 -32.71 6.21 -14.91
N ASP A 126 -32.59 5.31 -15.89
CA ASP A 126 -33.72 4.91 -16.75
C ASP A 126 -34.60 3.92 -15.98
N GLU A 127 -35.80 4.37 -15.58
CA GLU A 127 -36.77 3.55 -14.84
C GLU A 127 -37.39 2.45 -15.73
N ASP A 128 -37.34 2.61 -17.06
CA ASP A 128 -37.90 1.67 -18.03
C ASP A 128 -36.98 0.47 -18.34
N ALA A 129 -35.77 0.42 -17.75
CA ALA A 129 -34.82 -0.68 -17.92
C ALA A 129 -34.99 -1.83 -16.90
N ASN A 130 -36.04 -1.78 -16.06
CA ASN A 130 -36.35 -2.76 -15.01
C ASN A 130 -37.68 -3.48 -15.25
#